data_AF-A0A9X9F1I6-F1
#
_entry.id   AF-A0A9X9F1I6-F1
#
_cell.length_a   1.000
_cell.length_b   1.000
_cell.length_c   1.000
_cell.angle_alpha   90.00
_cell.angle_beta   90.00
_cell.angle_gamma   90.00
#
_symmetry.space_group_name_H-M   'P 1'
#
loop_
_entity.id
_entity.type
_entity.pdbx_description
1 polymer ?
#
loop_
_entity_poly.entity_id
_entity_poly.type
_entity_poly.pdbx_seq_one_letter_code
_entity_poly.pdbx_strand_id
1 'polypeptide(L)'
;LIFFYRIAFPFIWLLNGSARIITKLLGLKPPKGHDEVHSEEELRLLVSESYKNGEINQSEYKYVNKIFEFDDRIAKEIMVPRTEMNIISKEMPAEEALQKMSREKYTRYPVVDGDKDHVIGFVNFKDIFTEFVQHKAVNKKTVEQYVRPI
;
A
#
# COMPACT_ATOMS: atom_id res chain seq x y z
N LEU A 1 -3.90 -12.82 51.66
CA LEU A 1 -3.47 -11.92 50.56
C LEU A 1 -2.43 -10.88 51.02
N ILE A 2 -2.70 -10.03 52.01
CA ILE A 2 -1.74 -8.98 52.47
C ILE A 2 -0.42 -9.55 53.02
N PHE A 3 -0.47 -10.68 53.75
CA PHE A 3 0.72 -11.33 54.31
C PHE A 3 1.65 -11.91 53.23
N PHE A 4 1.07 -12.55 52.21
CA PHE A 4 1.82 -13.05 51.04
C PHE A 4 2.53 -11.92 50.30
N TYR A 5 1.82 -10.80 50.07
CA TYR A 5 2.42 -9.62 49.45
C TYR A 5 3.61 -9.10 50.25
N ARG A 6 3.51 -9.04 51.58
CA ARG A 6 4.58 -8.52 52.44
C ARG A 6 5.84 -9.40 52.45
N ILE A 7 5.69 -10.71 52.31
CA ILE A 7 6.80 -11.66 52.17
C ILE A 7 7.38 -11.64 50.75
N ALA A 8 6.53 -11.58 49.74
CA ALA A 8 6.95 -11.52 48.34
C ALA A 8 7.62 -10.19 47.98
N PHE A 9 7.26 -9.08 48.65
CA PHE A 9 7.76 -7.74 48.39
C PHE A 9 9.30 -7.62 48.36
N PRO A 10 10.07 -8.07 49.36
CA PRO A 10 11.54 -8.01 49.29
C PRO A 10 12.12 -8.84 48.14
N PHE A 11 11.48 -9.97 47.80
CA PHE A 11 11.92 -10.82 46.69
C PHE A 11 11.65 -10.16 45.34
N ILE A 12 10.46 -9.59 45.15
CA ILE A 12 10.07 -8.83 43.96
C ILE A 12 10.97 -7.60 43.81
N TRP A 13 11.27 -6.90 44.91
CA TRP A 13 12.16 -5.75 44.90
C TRP A 13 13.58 -6.13 44.46
N LEU A 14 14.13 -7.21 45.01
CA LEU A 14 15.44 -7.75 44.65
C LEU A 14 15.49 -8.11 43.15
N LEU A 15 14.48 -8.83 42.67
CA LEU A 15 14.42 -9.34 41.29
C LEU A 15 14.24 -8.22 40.27
N ASN A 16 13.39 -7.23 40.57
CA ASN A 16 13.25 -6.02 39.75
C ASN A 16 14.51 -5.13 39.80
N GLY A 17 15.25 -5.17 40.90
CA GLY A 17 16.55 -4.51 41.05
C GLY A 17 17.61 -5.16 40.16
N SER A 18 17.74 -6.49 40.23
CA SER A 18 18.70 -7.24 39.41
C SER A 18 18.39 -7.12 37.91
N ALA A 19 17.11 -7.20 37.52
CA ALA A 19 16.70 -7.03 36.13
C ALA A 19 17.15 -5.66 35.57
N ARG A 20 16.98 -4.58 36.35
CA ARG A 20 17.42 -3.23 35.96
C ARG A 20 18.93 -3.08 35.83
N ILE A 21 19.70 -3.77 36.67
CA ILE A 21 21.17 -3.77 36.59
C ILE A 21 21.63 -4.52 35.34
N ILE A 22 21.05 -5.69 35.08
CA ILE A 22 21.38 -6.53 33.92
C ILE A 22 21.05 -5.81 32.61
N THR A 23 19.86 -5.20 32.49
CA THR A 23 19.49 -4.46 31.27
C THR A 23 20.40 -3.27 31.03
N LYS A 24 20.78 -2.54 32.10
CA LYS A 24 21.73 -1.43 32.00
C LYS A 24 23.14 -1.88 31.56
N LEU A 25 23.62 -3.02 32.06
CA LEU A 25 24.92 -3.60 31.66
C LEU A 25 24.92 -4.05 30.19
N LEU A 26 23.79 -4.53 29.69
CA LEU A 26 23.60 -4.91 28.29
C LEU A 26 23.29 -3.72 27.36
N GLY A 27 23.25 -2.49 27.88
CA GLY A 27 22.93 -1.29 27.09
C GLY A 27 21.45 -1.19 26.67
N LEU A 28 20.59 -2.03 27.22
CA LEU A 28 19.15 -2.01 26.95
C LEU A 28 18.50 -0.88 27.76
N LYS A 29 17.80 0.02 27.07
CA LYS A 29 17.06 1.09 27.72
C LYS A 29 15.91 0.47 28.55
N PRO A 30 15.64 0.95 29.77
CA PRO A 30 14.49 0.48 30.54
C PRO A 30 13.21 0.64 29.71
N PRO A 31 12.26 -0.30 29.78
CA PRO A 31 11.02 -0.20 29.03
C PRO A 31 10.36 1.13 29.37
N LYS A 32 10.21 1.99 28.36
CA LYS A 32 9.47 3.25 28.48
C LYS A 32 8.02 2.85 28.74
N GLY A 33 7.40 3.41 29.78
CA GLY A 33 6.01 3.13 30.08
C GLY A 33 5.09 3.50 28.91
N HIS A 34 4.13 2.62 28.60
CA HIS A 34 2.91 2.83 27.80
C HIS A 34 2.99 3.55 26.44
N ASP A 35 4.18 3.78 25.89
CA ASP A 35 4.37 3.99 24.46
C ASP A 35 4.90 2.67 23.87
N GLU A 36 4.08 1.62 23.98
CA GLU A 36 4.35 0.34 23.34
C GLU A 36 4.18 0.52 21.82
N VAL A 37 5.28 0.93 21.18
CA VAL A 37 5.43 0.72 19.75
C VAL A 37 5.54 -0.79 19.58
N HIS A 38 4.40 -1.45 19.36
CA HIS A 38 4.38 -2.88 19.07
C HIS A 38 5.12 -3.15 17.77
N SER A 39 5.94 -4.20 17.77
CA SER A 39 6.45 -4.79 16.55
C SER A 39 5.31 -5.36 15.69
N GLU A 40 5.55 -5.54 14.40
CA GLU A 40 4.56 -6.16 13.52
C GLU A 40 4.17 -7.56 14.00
N GLU A 41 5.15 -8.34 14.47
CA GLU A 41 4.94 -9.68 15.01
C GLU A 41 3.99 -9.68 16.23
N GLU A 42 4.15 -8.70 17.12
CA GLU A 42 3.27 -8.51 18.28
C GLU A 42 1.85 -8.10 17.83
N LEU A 43 1.72 -7.19 16.87
CA LEU A 43 0.42 -6.81 16.32
C LEU A 43 -0.30 -8.00 15.66
N ARG A 44 0.43 -8.84 14.93
CA ARG A 44 -0.11 -10.07 14.33
C ARG A 44 -0.58 -11.06 15.40
N LEU A 45 0.17 -11.19 16.50
CA LEU A 45 -0.22 -12.02 17.63
C LEU A 45 -1.53 -11.51 18.25
N LEU A 46 -1.63 -10.22 18.55
CA LEU A 46 -2.83 -9.59 19.10
C LEU A 46 -4.04 -9.81 18.20
N VAL A 47 -3.90 -9.56 16.90
CA VAL A 47 -4.97 -9.75 15.90
C VAL A 47 -5.39 -11.23 15.82
N SER A 48 -4.45 -12.17 15.93
CA SER A 48 -4.77 -13.59 15.98
C SER A 48 -5.53 -13.97 17.26
N GLU A 49 -5.18 -13.39 18.41
CA GLU A 49 -5.88 -13.63 19.67
C GLU A 49 -7.29 -13.05 19.64
N SER A 50 -7.46 -11.82 19.15
CA SER A 50 -8.78 -11.21 18.94
C SER A 50 -9.68 -12.06 18.05
N TYR A 51 -9.14 -12.66 16.98
CA TYR A 51 -9.91 -13.56 16.11
C TYR A 51 -10.33 -14.85 16.83
N LYS A 52 -9.42 -15.47 17.58
CA LYS A 52 -9.72 -16.69 18.35
C LYS A 52 -10.75 -16.47 19.44
N ASN A 53 -10.72 -15.29 20.08
CA ASN A 53 -11.66 -14.91 21.12
C ASN A 53 -13.01 -14.42 20.56
N GLY A 54 -13.16 -14.34 19.24
CA GLY A 54 -14.40 -13.92 18.59
C GLY A 54 -14.64 -12.41 18.62
N GLU A 55 -13.65 -11.61 19.01
CA GLU A 55 -13.73 -10.15 19.07
C GLU A 55 -13.67 -9.52 17.67
N ILE A 56 -13.04 -10.21 16.71
CA ILE A 56 -13.03 -9.82 15.29
C ILE A 56 -13.45 -10.99 14.41
N ASN A 57 -14.05 -10.69 13.25
CA ASN A 57 -14.51 -11.68 12.30
C ASN A 57 -13.43 -12.08 11.29
N GLN A 58 -13.72 -13.12 10.48
CA GLN A 58 -12.77 -13.63 9.49
C GLN A 58 -12.38 -12.62 8.41
N SER A 59 -13.31 -11.74 8.01
CA SER A 59 -13.05 -10.72 6.99
C SER A 59 -12.10 -9.65 7.53
N GLU A 60 -12.30 -9.21 8.77
CA GLU A 60 -11.43 -8.26 9.47
C GLU A 60 -10.03 -8.85 9.65
N TYR A 61 -9.92 -10.09 10.15
CA TYR A 61 -8.65 -10.80 10.30
C TYR A 61 -7.90 -10.91 8.96
N LYS A 62 -8.60 -11.27 7.88
CA LYS A 62 -8.03 -11.35 6.53
C LYS A 62 -7.58 -9.99 6.02
N TYR A 63 -8.34 -8.93 6.31
CA TYR A 63 -8.01 -7.59 5.86
C TYR A 63 -6.74 -7.07 6.54
N VAL A 64 -6.62 -7.24 7.86
CA VAL A 64 -5.43 -6.83 8.61
C VAL A 64 -4.18 -7.58 8.12
N ASN A 65 -4.28 -8.89 7.90
CA ASN A 65 -3.15 -9.64 7.35
C ASN A 65 -2.72 -9.18 5.95
N LYS A 66 -3.67 -8.79 5.09
CA LYS A 66 -3.36 -8.22 3.77
C LYS A 66 -2.64 -6.88 3.85
N ILE A 67 -2.87 -6.08 4.89
CA ILE A 67 -2.18 -4.80 5.08
C ILE A 67 -0.70 -5.05 5.33
N PHE A 68 -0.38 -5.97 6.23
CA PHE A 68 1.02 -6.32 6.49
C PHE A 68 1.69 -6.95 5.28
N GLU A 69 1.03 -7.89 4.60
CA GLU A 69 1.53 -8.45 3.32
C GLU A 69 1.74 -7.39 2.23
N PHE A 70 1.01 -6.28 2.26
CA PHE A 70 1.15 -5.21 1.27
C PHE A 70 2.40 -4.36 1.50
N ASP A 71 2.82 -4.18 2.76
CA ASP A 71 4.05 -3.43 3.08
C ASP A 71 5.31 -4.13 2.54
N ASP A 72 5.32 -5.46 2.59
CA ASP A 72 6.41 -6.29 2.08
C ASP A 72 6.42 -6.46 0.54
N ARG A 73 5.32 -6.13 -0.14
CA ARG A 73 5.18 -6.38 -1.58
C ARG A 73 6.02 -5.42 -2.40
N ILE A 74 6.84 -5.97 -3.28
CA ILE A 74 7.58 -5.16 -4.26
C ILE A 74 6.72 -4.86 -5.49
N ALA A 75 6.94 -3.71 -6.14
CA ALA A 75 6.18 -3.30 -7.34
C ALA A 75 6.17 -4.37 -8.44
N LYS A 76 7.27 -5.13 -8.58
CA LYS A 76 7.42 -6.24 -9.54
C LYS A 76 6.36 -7.33 -9.37
N GLU A 77 5.83 -7.53 -8.17
CA GLU A 77 4.85 -8.59 -7.86
C GLU A 77 3.42 -8.22 -8.26
N ILE A 78 3.14 -6.93 -8.46
CA ILE A 78 1.78 -6.43 -8.72
C ILE A 78 1.67 -5.59 -10.01
N MET A 79 2.79 -5.23 -10.64
CA MET A 79 2.80 -4.46 -11.89
C MET A 79 2.27 -5.30 -13.07
N VAL A 80 1.70 -4.61 -14.06
CA VAL A 80 1.41 -5.21 -15.37
C VAL A 80 2.73 -5.30 -16.16
N PRO A 81 3.15 -6.48 -16.65
CA PRO A 81 4.39 -6.61 -17.41
C PRO A 81 4.41 -5.71 -18.66
N ARG A 82 5.59 -5.18 -19.02
CA ARG A 82 5.78 -4.29 -20.19
C ARG A 82 5.21 -4.85 -21.50
N THR A 83 5.31 -6.17 -21.67
CA THR A 83 4.80 -6.90 -22.85
C THR A 83 3.28 -6.88 -22.94
N GLU A 84 2.60 -6.83 -21.79
CA GLU A 84 1.14 -6.87 -21.65
C GLU A 84 0.52 -5.47 -21.49
N MET A 85 1.35 -4.43 -21.36
CA MET A 85 0.86 -3.06 -21.27
C MET A 85 0.14 -2.62 -22.54
N ASN A 86 -1.07 -2.09 -22.35
CA ASN A 86 -1.82 -1.45 -23.42
C ASN A 86 -1.49 0.05 -23.49
N ILE A 87 -0.71 0.43 -24.49
CA ILE A 87 -0.16 1.79 -24.64
C ILE A 87 -0.89 2.58 -25.73
N ILE A 88 -0.70 3.88 -25.77
CA ILE A 88 -1.13 4.75 -26.86
C ILE A 88 0.06 5.60 -27.33
N SER A 89 0.27 5.74 -28.63
CA SER A 89 1.32 6.64 -29.14
C SER A 89 0.84 8.09 -29.08
N LYS A 90 1.74 9.03 -28.82
CA LYS A 90 1.38 10.46 -28.73
C LYS A 90 0.83 11.01 -30.05
N GLU A 91 1.26 10.45 -31.18
CA GLU A 91 0.84 10.82 -32.53
C GLU A 91 -0.52 10.23 -32.93
N MET A 92 -1.03 9.25 -32.18
CA MET A 92 -2.30 8.60 -32.48
C MET A 92 -3.43 9.65 -32.51
N PRO A 93 -4.30 9.65 -33.53
CA PRO A 93 -5.49 10.49 -33.53
C PRO A 93 -6.37 10.18 -32.32
N ALA A 94 -6.88 11.22 -31.67
CA ALA A 94 -7.64 11.05 -30.43
C ALA A 94 -8.95 10.25 -30.64
N GLU A 95 -9.53 10.26 -31.84
CA GLU A 95 -10.68 9.40 -32.19
C GLU A 95 -10.29 7.90 -32.23
N GLU A 96 -9.15 7.57 -32.85
CA GLU A 96 -8.64 6.19 -32.91
C GLU A 96 -8.27 5.69 -31.51
N ALA A 97 -7.62 6.55 -30.73
CA ALA A 97 -7.35 6.30 -29.32
C ALA A 97 -8.65 6.01 -28.56
N LEU A 98 -9.70 6.82 -28.73
CA LEU A 98 -10.99 6.62 -28.08
C LEU A 98 -11.66 5.30 -28.48
N GLN A 99 -11.58 4.92 -29.76
CA GLN A 99 -12.08 3.62 -30.23
C GLN A 99 -11.31 2.46 -29.58
N LYS A 100 -9.98 2.57 -29.51
CA LYS A 100 -9.12 1.59 -28.84
C LYS A 100 -9.49 1.48 -27.35
N MET A 101 -9.57 2.62 -26.66
CA MET A 101 -9.92 2.66 -25.24
C MET A 101 -11.32 2.08 -24.95
N SER A 102 -12.27 2.26 -25.87
CA SER A 102 -13.64 1.73 -25.73
C SER A 102 -13.70 0.20 -25.84
N ARG A 103 -12.78 -0.42 -26.60
CA ARG A 103 -12.64 -1.88 -26.68
C ARG A 103 -11.98 -2.46 -25.43
N GLU A 104 -10.94 -1.79 -24.96
CA GLU A 104 -10.02 -2.30 -23.93
C GLU A 104 -10.47 -1.95 -22.49
N LYS A 105 -11.34 -0.94 -22.34
CA LYS A 105 -12.06 -0.59 -21.10
C LYS A 105 -11.20 -0.24 -19.87
N TYR A 106 -9.91 0.03 -20.04
CA TYR A 106 -9.11 0.67 -18.99
C TYR A 106 -9.45 2.15 -18.86
N THR A 107 -9.24 2.71 -17.65
CA THR A 107 -9.46 4.14 -17.40
C THR A 107 -8.28 5.00 -17.83
N ARG A 108 -7.06 4.47 -17.73
CA ARG A 108 -5.80 5.17 -18.01
C ARG A 108 -4.94 4.32 -18.92
N TYR A 109 -4.30 4.96 -19.88
CA TYR A 109 -3.38 4.34 -20.83
C TYR A 109 -2.05 5.09 -20.79
N PRO A 110 -0.91 4.40 -20.61
CA PRO A 110 0.40 5.01 -20.78
C PRO A 110 0.53 5.57 -22.20
N VAL A 111 1.07 6.78 -22.32
CA VAL A 111 1.37 7.40 -23.60
C VAL A 111 2.86 7.30 -23.86
N VAL A 112 3.20 6.78 -25.04
CA VAL A 112 4.58 6.57 -25.48
C VAL A 112 4.92 7.47 -26.66
N ASP A 113 6.21 7.75 -26.81
CA ASP A 113 6.79 8.44 -27.96
C ASP A 113 7.79 7.50 -28.64
N GLY A 114 7.40 6.98 -29.80
CA GLY A 114 8.16 5.96 -30.53
C GLY A 114 8.08 4.56 -29.92
N ASP A 115 8.81 4.31 -28.82
CA ASP A 115 8.95 2.98 -28.21
C ASP A 115 8.33 2.87 -26.80
N LYS A 116 7.99 1.65 -26.38
CA LYS A 116 7.50 1.32 -25.04
C LYS A 116 8.46 1.70 -23.92
N ASP A 117 9.74 1.93 -24.19
CA ASP A 117 10.71 2.42 -23.20
C ASP A 117 10.61 3.92 -22.95
N HIS A 118 9.93 4.67 -23.82
CA HIS A 118 9.79 6.11 -23.71
C HIS A 118 8.34 6.51 -23.38
N VAL A 119 7.95 6.27 -22.12
CA VAL A 119 6.66 6.72 -21.57
C VAL A 119 6.77 8.19 -21.17
N ILE A 120 5.97 9.04 -21.82
CA ILE A 120 5.96 10.49 -21.58
C ILE A 120 4.85 10.93 -20.60
N GLY A 121 3.94 10.02 -20.26
CA GLY A 121 2.82 10.29 -19.39
C GLY A 121 1.71 9.26 -19.51
N PHE A 122 0.49 9.66 -19.17
CA PHE A 122 -0.70 8.85 -19.40
C PHE A 122 -1.85 9.73 -19.88
N VAL A 123 -2.84 9.09 -20.49
CA VAL A 123 -4.11 9.72 -20.88
C VAL A 123 -5.28 9.04 -20.18
N ASN A 124 -6.27 9.83 -19.78
CA ASN A 124 -7.50 9.32 -19.20
C ASN A 124 -8.59 9.24 -20.28
N PHE A 125 -9.31 8.12 -20.33
CA PHE A 125 -10.45 7.95 -21.24
C PHE A 125 -11.47 9.09 -21.11
N LYS A 126 -11.75 9.54 -19.89
CA LYS A 126 -12.72 10.61 -19.62
C LYS A 126 -12.34 11.92 -20.31
N ASP A 127 -11.06 12.25 -20.38
CA ASP A 127 -10.59 13.53 -20.93
C ASP A 127 -10.89 13.59 -22.44
N ILE A 128 -10.54 12.54 -23.19
CA ILE A 128 -10.82 12.46 -24.62
C ILE A 128 -12.33 12.29 -24.87
N PHE A 129 -13.02 11.46 -24.08
CA PHE A 129 -14.44 11.21 -24.26
C PHE A 129 -15.29 12.46 -24.03
N THR A 130 -15.01 13.25 -22.99
CA THR A 130 -15.73 14.49 -22.71
C THR A 130 -15.57 15.49 -23.85
N GLU A 131 -14.37 15.65 -24.40
CA GLU A 131 -14.16 16.54 -25.54
C GLU A 131 -14.84 16.03 -26.83
N PHE A 132 -14.83 14.71 -27.05
CA PHE A 132 -15.53 14.08 -28.17
C PHE A 132 -17.02 14.42 -28.17
N VAL A 133 -17.66 14.29 -27.00
CA VAL A 133 -19.09 14.60 -26.83
C VAL A 133 -19.37 16.10 -26.96
N GLN A 134 -18.51 16.97 -26.41
CA GLN A 134 -18.76 18.41 -26.36
C GLN A 134 -18.49 19.12 -27.70
N HIS A 135 -17.42 18.75 -28.40
CA HIS A 135 -16.92 19.56 -29.50
C HIS A 135 -17.03 18.90 -30.87
N LYS A 136 -17.39 17.60 -30.97
CA LYS A 136 -17.44 16.80 -32.22
C LYS A 136 -16.19 16.89 -33.12
N ALA A 137 -15.13 17.58 -32.67
CA ALA A 137 -13.98 18.00 -33.45
C ALA A 137 -12.67 17.33 -32.98
N VAL A 138 -12.79 16.19 -32.31
CA VAL A 138 -11.65 15.36 -31.90
C VAL A 138 -10.87 14.82 -33.10
N ASN A 139 -11.49 14.79 -34.30
CA ASN A 139 -10.90 14.24 -35.53
C ASN A 139 -9.63 14.95 -36.03
N LYS A 140 -9.23 16.08 -35.44
CA LYS A 140 -7.99 16.79 -35.81
C LYS A 140 -6.92 16.83 -34.73
N LYS A 141 -7.20 16.32 -33.52
CA LYS A 141 -6.27 16.36 -32.39
C LYS A 141 -5.59 15.01 -32.20
N THR A 142 -4.29 15.05 -31.89
CA THR A 142 -3.53 13.88 -31.48
C THR A 142 -3.65 13.68 -29.97
N VAL A 143 -3.31 12.47 -29.50
CA VAL A 143 -3.33 12.13 -28.07
C VAL A 143 -2.38 13.00 -27.25
N GLU A 144 -1.30 13.51 -27.85
CA GLU A 144 -0.35 14.44 -27.22
C GLU A 144 -1.03 15.59 -26.45
N GLN A 145 -2.13 16.14 -26.98
CA GLN A 145 -2.86 17.25 -26.36
C GLN A 145 -3.58 16.87 -25.05
N TYR A 146 -3.72 15.58 -24.77
CA TYR A 146 -4.40 15.02 -23.61
C TYR A 146 -3.44 14.36 -22.62
N VAL A 147 -2.13 14.39 -22.90
CA VAL A 147 -1.12 13.76 -22.05
C VAL A 147 -1.03 14.49 -20.73
N ARG A 148 -1.15 13.73 -19.65
CA ARG A 148 -0.79 14.19 -18.31
C ARG A 148 0.61 13.65 -18.00
N PRO A 149 1.58 14.53 -17.71
CA PRO A 149 2.94 14.09 -17.37
C PRO A 149 2.92 13.26 -16.08
N ILE A 150 3.85 12.32 -15.99
CA ILE A 150 4.13 11.52 -14.80
C ILE A 150 5.11 12.23 -13.87
#